data_AF-A0A9D5J5D9-F1
#
_entry.id   AF-A0A9D5J5D9-F1
#
_cell.length_a   1.000
_cell.length_b   1.000
_cell.length_c   1.000
_cell.angle_alpha   90.00
_cell.angle_beta   90.00
_cell.angle_gamma   90.00
#
_symmetry.space_group_name_H-M   'P 1'
#
loop_
_entity.id
_entity.type
_entity.pdbx_description
1 polymer ?
#
loop_
_entity_poly.entity_id
_entity_poly.type
_entity_poly.pdbx_seq_one_letter_code
_entity_poly.pdbx_strand_id
1 'polypeptide(L)'
;MQNLIAAIHQSCAQENWYAALYMALTMPDICAKLEDPASKQSGERYQAWFNIYLKPTYKSEFHGPDFHFLTVGDLWALRCSLLHEGTDEITQQRAREVLRQFKFTTQTVHCLMTDDVLVLNVDEFCTDMTEAVERWLSAMSADVGIQQRIAEMASIETSGFSPAAHMGIGGSDELGMLT
;
A
#
# COMPACT_ATOMS: atom_id res chain seq x y z
N MET A 1 -5.64 -7.67 8.66
CA MET A 1 -5.66 -7.23 7.24
C MET A 1 -6.98 -6.58 6.80
N GLN A 2 -8.14 -7.19 7.07
CA GLN A 2 -9.43 -6.64 6.63
C GLN A 2 -9.69 -5.20 7.10
N ASN A 3 -9.21 -4.82 8.29
CA ASN A 3 -9.28 -3.44 8.77
C ASN A 3 -8.51 -2.44 7.90
N LEU A 4 -7.38 -2.85 7.28
CA LEU A 4 -6.61 -1.98 6.38
C LEU A 4 -7.33 -1.80 5.04
N ILE A 5 -7.89 -2.88 4.48
CA ILE A 5 -8.73 -2.83 3.28
C ILE A 5 -9.93 -1.90 3.52
N ALA A 6 -10.64 -2.10 4.62
CA ALA A 6 -11.76 -1.25 5.02
C ALA A 6 -11.33 0.21 5.20
N ALA A 7 -10.17 0.48 5.81
CA ALA A 7 -9.65 1.84 5.98
C ALA A 7 -9.33 2.52 4.64
N ILE A 8 -8.79 1.79 3.66
CA ILE A 8 -8.54 2.29 2.31
C ILE A 8 -9.88 2.66 1.65
N HIS A 9 -10.84 1.75 1.61
CA HIS A 9 -12.17 2.03 1.02
C HIS A 9 -12.88 3.19 1.72
N GLN A 10 -12.81 3.25 3.05
CA GLN A 10 -13.41 4.34 3.81
C GLN A 10 -12.71 5.68 3.54
N SER A 11 -11.41 5.67 3.26
CA SER A 11 -10.66 6.86 2.87
C SER A 11 -11.06 7.32 1.47
N CYS A 12 -11.21 6.41 0.51
CA CYS A 12 -11.76 6.74 -0.82
C CYS A 12 -13.18 7.30 -0.71
N ALA A 13 -14.07 6.67 0.05
CA ALA A 13 -15.46 7.11 0.23
C ALA A 13 -15.60 8.49 0.88
N GLN A 14 -14.59 8.91 1.66
CA GLN A 14 -14.50 10.24 2.27
C GLN A 14 -13.66 11.22 1.44
N GLU A 15 -13.24 10.83 0.25
CA GLU A 15 -12.36 11.61 -0.62
C GLU A 15 -11.02 11.98 0.03
N ASN A 16 -10.58 11.21 1.03
CA ASN A 16 -9.27 11.32 1.63
C ASN A 16 -8.23 10.57 0.79
N TRP A 17 -8.00 11.09 -0.41
CA TRP A 17 -7.20 10.45 -1.46
C TRP A 17 -5.76 10.19 -1.05
N TYR A 18 -5.15 11.11 -0.30
CA TYR A 18 -3.78 10.91 0.20
C TYR A 18 -3.71 9.79 1.22
N ALA A 19 -4.65 9.72 2.18
CA ALA A 19 -4.66 8.61 3.12
C ALA A 19 -4.90 7.28 2.40
N ALA A 20 -5.85 7.23 1.46
CA ALA A 20 -6.13 6.04 0.66
C ALA A 20 -4.89 5.58 -0.12
N LEU A 21 -4.26 6.50 -0.86
CA LEU A 21 -3.07 6.23 -1.68
C LEU A 21 -1.89 5.74 -0.85
N TYR A 22 -1.57 6.45 0.23
CA TYR A 22 -0.45 6.08 1.09
C TYR A 22 -0.68 4.71 1.73
N MET A 23 -1.88 4.44 2.26
CA MET A 23 -2.19 3.13 2.82
C MET A 23 -2.12 2.03 1.76
N ALA A 24 -2.72 2.24 0.58
CA ALA A 24 -2.67 1.29 -0.53
C ALA A 24 -1.23 0.93 -0.90
N LEU A 25 -0.33 1.90 -1.03
CA LEU A 25 1.08 1.70 -1.36
C LEU A 25 1.86 0.90 -0.31
N THR A 26 1.40 0.83 0.95
CA THR A 26 2.04 0.00 1.98
C THR A 26 1.62 -1.47 1.92
N MET A 27 0.47 -1.79 1.33
CA MET A 27 -0.11 -3.12 1.38
C MET A 27 0.79 -4.22 0.78
N PRO A 28 1.42 -4.02 -0.40
CA PRO A 28 2.30 -5.04 -0.97
C PRO A 28 3.46 -5.42 -0.05
N ASP A 29 4.10 -4.45 0.62
CA ASP A 29 5.19 -4.72 1.57
C ASP A 29 4.71 -5.52 2.78
N ILE A 30 3.53 -5.17 3.32
CA ILE A 30 2.93 -5.88 4.46
C ILE A 30 2.66 -7.33 4.06
N CYS A 31 1.97 -7.56 2.94
CA CYS A 31 1.69 -8.91 2.44
C CYS A 31 2.98 -9.71 2.17
N ALA A 32 3.93 -9.12 1.45
CA ALA A 32 5.21 -9.75 1.12
C ALA A 32 6.02 -10.11 2.38
N LYS A 33 5.99 -9.28 3.43
CA LYS A 33 6.65 -9.59 4.71
C LYS A 33 5.94 -10.69 5.50
N LEU A 34 4.61 -10.76 5.41
CA LEU A 34 3.82 -11.82 6.03
C LEU A 34 4.07 -13.17 5.35
N GLU A 35 4.28 -13.22 4.04
CA GLU A 35 4.65 -14.46 3.34
C GLU A 35 6.02 -14.99 3.79
N ASP A 36 7.06 -14.15 3.70
CA ASP A 36 8.43 -14.55 4.02
C ASP A 36 9.06 -13.57 5.04
N PRO A 37 8.82 -13.79 6.35
CA PRO A 37 9.34 -12.93 7.40
C PRO A 37 10.86 -13.09 7.59
N ALA A 38 11.45 -14.21 7.18
CA ALA A 38 12.86 -14.53 7.44
C ALA A 38 13.82 -13.89 6.44
N SER A 39 13.38 -13.70 5.20
CA SER A 39 14.19 -13.03 4.19
C SER A 39 14.52 -11.59 4.62
N LYS A 40 15.75 -11.17 4.30
CA LYS A 40 16.22 -9.78 4.48
C LYS A 40 16.05 -8.95 3.21
N GLN A 41 15.62 -9.57 2.11
CA GLN A 41 15.52 -8.94 0.79
C GLN A 41 14.10 -8.44 0.55
N SER A 42 13.78 -7.26 1.09
CA SER A 42 12.44 -6.66 0.96
C SER A 42 12.02 -6.46 -0.50
N GLY A 43 12.93 -6.01 -1.36
CA GLY A 43 12.67 -5.80 -2.79
C GLY A 43 12.30 -7.09 -3.53
N GLU A 44 13.00 -8.21 -3.25
CA GLU A 44 12.69 -9.49 -3.90
C GLU A 44 11.30 -10.02 -3.52
N ARG A 45 10.94 -9.94 -2.24
CA ARG A 45 9.60 -10.36 -1.78
C ARG A 45 8.50 -9.48 -2.37
N TYR A 46 8.73 -8.17 -2.40
CA TYR A 46 7.81 -7.22 -3.02
C TYR A 46 7.61 -7.55 -4.50
N GLN A 47 8.70 -7.83 -5.21
CA GLN A 47 8.65 -8.19 -6.62
C GLN A 47 7.90 -9.50 -6.86
N ALA A 48 8.14 -10.51 -6.03
CA ALA A 48 7.41 -11.77 -6.09
C ALA A 48 5.90 -11.54 -5.89
N TRP A 49 5.52 -10.78 -4.87
CA TRP A 49 4.12 -10.44 -4.59
C TRP A 49 3.48 -9.67 -5.76
N PHE A 50 4.12 -8.61 -6.23
CA PHE A 50 3.62 -7.78 -7.34
C PHE A 50 3.36 -8.61 -8.59
N ASN A 51 4.32 -9.45 -8.98
CA ASN A 51 4.24 -10.25 -10.20
C ASN A 51 3.06 -11.24 -10.20
N ILE A 52 2.68 -11.74 -9.02
CA ILE A 52 1.59 -12.70 -8.88
C ILE A 52 0.24 -11.97 -8.77
N TYR A 53 0.14 -10.96 -7.91
CA TYR A 53 -1.15 -10.45 -7.46
C TYR A 53 -1.61 -9.18 -8.15
N LEU A 54 -0.69 -8.34 -8.64
CA LEU A 54 -1.03 -7.02 -9.19
C LEU A 54 -0.67 -6.86 -10.67
N LYS A 55 0.46 -7.41 -11.12
CA LYS A 55 0.93 -7.30 -12.51
C LYS A 55 -0.14 -7.67 -13.56
N PRO A 56 -0.95 -8.74 -13.39
CA PRO A 56 -1.97 -9.09 -14.37
C PRO A 56 -3.03 -7.99 -14.59
N THR A 57 -3.33 -7.18 -13.57
CA THR A 57 -4.31 -6.08 -13.65
C THR A 57 -3.87 -4.98 -14.61
N TYR A 58 -2.56 -4.77 -14.77
CA TYR A 58 -1.99 -3.72 -15.63
C TYR A 58 -1.54 -4.21 -17.00
N LYS A 59 -1.83 -5.46 -17.37
CA LYS A 59 -1.54 -6.00 -18.70
C LYS A 59 -2.54 -5.47 -19.73
N SER A 60 -2.07 -5.09 -20.92
CA SER A 60 -2.95 -4.71 -22.04
C SER A 60 -2.63 -5.48 -23.29
N GLU A 61 -3.54 -6.36 -23.69
CA GLU A 61 -3.43 -7.12 -24.95
C GLU A 61 -3.54 -6.22 -26.18
N PHE A 62 -4.19 -5.06 -26.05
CA PHE A 62 -4.35 -4.09 -27.12
C PHE A 62 -3.00 -3.49 -27.56
N HIS A 63 -2.07 -3.29 -26.63
CA HIS A 63 -0.75 -2.74 -26.89
C HIS A 63 0.31 -3.81 -27.19
N GLY A 64 -0.04 -5.09 -27.10
CA GLY A 64 0.82 -6.22 -27.40
C GLY A 64 0.82 -7.30 -26.31
N PRO A 65 1.32 -8.51 -26.61
CA PRO A 65 1.20 -9.68 -25.72
C PRO A 65 1.92 -9.53 -24.37
N ASP A 66 2.95 -8.68 -24.31
CA ASP A 66 3.79 -8.46 -23.12
C ASP A 66 3.72 -7.03 -22.58
N PHE A 67 2.81 -6.19 -23.10
CA PHE A 67 2.70 -4.81 -22.66
C PHE A 67 2.02 -4.72 -21.29
N HIS A 68 2.64 -3.96 -20.38
CA HIS A 68 2.09 -3.63 -19.07
C HIS A 68 2.18 -2.13 -18.84
N PHE A 69 1.10 -1.51 -18.38
CA PHE A 69 1.07 -0.09 -18.03
C PHE A 69 1.94 0.23 -16.81
N LEU A 70 2.05 -0.74 -15.89
CA LEU A 70 2.76 -0.61 -14.63
C LEU A 70 3.67 -1.81 -14.42
N THR A 71 4.96 -1.56 -14.18
CA THR A 71 5.91 -2.61 -13.79
C THR A 71 6.19 -2.59 -12.29
N VAL A 72 6.85 -3.65 -11.81
CA VAL A 72 7.28 -3.74 -10.40
C VAL A 72 8.25 -2.61 -10.05
N GLY A 73 9.20 -2.32 -10.95
CA GLY A 73 10.21 -1.30 -10.72
C GLY A 73 9.61 0.10 -10.59
N ASP A 74 8.62 0.40 -11.44
CA ASP A 74 7.89 1.66 -11.41
C ASP A 74 7.08 1.82 -10.11
N LEU A 75 6.34 0.79 -9.68
CA LEU A 75 5.56 0.87 -8.45
C LEU A 75 6.46 0.92 -7.21
N TRP A 76 7.58 0.19 -7.20
CA TRP A 76 8.57 0.26 -6.12
C TRP A 76 9.19 1.66 -6.02
N ALA A 77 9.51 2.27 -7.16
CA ALA A 77 10.01 3.64 -7.23
C ALA A 77 8.97 4.65 -6.70
N LEU A 78 7.71 4.52 -7.11
CA LEU A 78 6.61 5.37 -6.63
C LEU A 78 6.45 5.26 -5.11
N ARG A 79 6.41 4.04 -4.59
CA ARG A 79 6.29 3.77 -3.15
C ARG A 79 7.45 4.41 -2.37
N CYS A 80 8.70 4.27 -2.84
CA CYS A 80 9.85 4.91 -2.20
C CYS A 80 9.73 6.44 -2.25
N SER A 81 9.35 6.99 -3.40
CA SER A 81 9.21 8.43 -3.62
C SER A 81 8.13 9.05 -2.73
N LEU A 82 6.92 8.49 -2.70
CA LEU A 82 5.82 9.03 -1.90
C LEU A 82 6.03 8.83 -0.40
N LEU A 83 6.50 7.66 0.03
CA LEU A 83 6.65 7.36 1.47
C LEU A 83 7.85 8.05 2.11
N HIS A 84 8.91 8.36 1.38
CA HIS A 84 10.13 8.97 1.94
C HIS A 84 10.33 10.44 1.55
N GLU A 85 9.89 10.85 0.36
CA GLU A 85 10.14 12.18 -0.19
C GLU A 85 8.84 12.98 -0.40
N GLY A 86 7.68 12.34 -0.39
CA GLY A 86 6.37 12.98 -0.59
C GLY A 86 6.12 13.49 -2.01
N THR A 87 6.87 12.99 -3.00
CA THR A 87 6.79 13.42 -4.41
C THR A 87 6.30 12.29 -5.32
N ASP A 88 5.55 12.64 -6.37
CA ASP A 88 5.06 11.73 -7.43
C ASP A 88 6.01 11.67 -8.64
N GLU A 89 7.08 12.47 -8.64
CA GLU A 89 8.16 12.42 -9.62
C GLU A 89 9.18 11.34 -9.24
N ILE A 90 9.29 10.29 -10.05
CA ILE A 90 10.19 9.16 -9.78
C ILE A 90 11.51 9.22 -10.57
N THR A 91 11.83 10.40 -11.12
CA THR A 91 12.95 10.54 -12.07
C THR A 91 14.30 10.12 -11.47
N GLN A 92 14.48 10.31 -10.16
CA GLN A 92 15.75 10.07 -9.47
C GLN A 92 15.88 8.64 -8.88
N GLN A 93 14.82 7.83 -8.96
CA GLN A 93 14.79 6.50 -8.36
C GLN A 93 15.45 5.47 -9.28
N ARG A 94 16.46 4.76 -8.77
CA ARG A 94 17.25 3.76 -9.53
C ARG A 94 16.47 2.50 -9.93
N ALA A 95 15.34 2.24 -9.29
CA ALA A 95 14.54 1.03 -9.49
C ALA A 95 13.50 1.14 -10.62
N ARG A 96 13.34 2.33 -11.20
CA ARG A 96 12.37 2.64 -12.25
C ARG A 96 12.76 1.99 -13.58
N GLU A 97 11.76 1.49 -14.31
CA GLU A 97 11.99 0.74 -15.55
C GLU A 97 11.44 1.48 -16.78
N VAL A 98 10.18 1.93 -16.72
CA VAL A 98 9.47 2.46 -17.89
C VAL A 98 8.97 3.88 -17.66
N LEU A 99 8.45 4.21 -16.47
CA LEU A 99 7.73 5.46 -16.24
C LEU A 99 8.62 6.59 -15.72
N ARG A 100 8.43 7.82 -16.19
CA ARG A 100 9.07 9.02 -15.64
C ARG A 100 8.26 9.63 -14.50
N GLN A 101 6.94 9.59 -14.59
CA GLN A 101 6.06 10.25 -13.64
C GLN A 101 4.73 9.51 -13.51
N PHE A 102 4.20 9.49 -12.29
CA PHE A 102 2.82 9.12 -12.01
C PHE A 102 1.97 10.39 -11.88
N LYS A 103 0.74 10.35 -12.38
CA LYS A 103 -0.26 11.37 -12.09
C LYS A 103 -1.52 10.72 -11.56
N PHE A 104 -1.91 11.09 -10.36
CA PHE A 104 -3.18 10.67 -9.78
C PHE A 104 -4.27 11.70 -10.07
N THR A 105 -5.45 11.22 -10.45
CA THR A 105 -6.62 12.04 -10.75
C THR A 105 -7.87 11.45 -10.09
N THR A 106 -8.90 12.27 -9.91
CA THR A 106 -10.25 11.81 -9.53
C THR A 106 -11.19 11.71 -10.73
N GLN A 107 -10.71 12.06 -11.92
CA GLN A 107 -11.46 11.97 -13.16
C GLN A 107 -11.57 10.51 -13.64
N THR A 108 -12.49 10.22 -14.55
CA THR A 108 -12.81 8.87 -15.06
C THR A 108 -11.75 8.29 -16.01
N VAL A 109 -10.47 8.55 -15.75
CA VAL A 109 -9.33 8.13 -16.56
C VAL A 109 -8.44 7.26 -15.70
N HIS A 110 -8.31 5.99 -16.07
CA HIS A 110 -7.43 5.02 -15.44
C HIS A 110 -6.61 4.30 -16.50
N CYS A 111 -5.35 4.01 -16.18
CA CYS A 111 -4.38 3.43 -17.11
C CYS A 111 -4.22 4.20 -18.44
N LEU A 112 -4.24 5.54 -18.39
CA LEU A 112 -3.90 6.36 -19.56
C LEU A 112 -2.40 6.63 -19.55
N MET A 113 -1.71 6.16 -20.60
CA MET A 113 -0.30 6.41 -20.78
C MET A 113 -0.06 7.41 -21.91
N THR A 114 0.77 8.42 -21.69
CA THR A 114 1.24 9.35 -22.71
C THR A 114 2.73 9.60 -22.50
N ASP A 115 3.54 9.27 -23.49
CA ASP A 115 4.99 9.14 -23.36
C ASP A 115 5.32 8.23 -22.16
N ASP A 116 6.07 8.75 -21.18
CA ASP A 116 6.46 8.02 -19.97
C ASP A 116 5.64 8.46 -18.73
N VAL A 117 4.43 9.01 -18.93
CA VAL A 117 3.53 9.43 -17.85
C VAL A 117 2.34 8.50 -17.80
N LEU A 118 2.16 7.86 -16.64
CA LEU A 118 0.97 7.05 -16.36
C LEU A 118 -0.01 7.87 -15.50
N VAL A 119 -1.22 8.06 -16.03
CA VAL A 119 -2.34 8.70 -15.33
C VAL A 119 -3.26 7.60 -14.79
N LEU A 120 -3.49 7.63 -13.47
CA LEU A 120 -4.33 6.68 -12.75
C LEU A 120 -5.44 7.42 -12.01
N ASN A 121 -6.65 6.87 -12.05
CA ASN A 121 -7.68 7.30 -11.11
C ASN A 121 -7.29 6.77 -9.72
N VAL A 122 -7.29 7.63 -8.71
CA VAL A 122 -6.82 7.25 -7.36
C VAL A 122 -7.72 6.20 -6.69
N ASP A 123 -9.02 6.27 -6.92
CA ASP A 123 -9.99 5.31 -6.36
C ASP A 123 -9.89 3.95 -7.08
N GLU A 124 -9.78 3.96 -8.41
CA GLU A 124 -9.54 2.75 -9.20
C GLU A 124 -8.19 2.10 -8.85
N PHE A 125 -7.14 2.89 -8.67
CA PHE A 125 -5.84 2.38 -8.21
C PHE A 125 -5.94 1.76 -6.80
N CYS A 126 -6.63 2.41 -5.86
CA CYS A 126 -6.85 1.84 -4.53
C CYS A 126 -7.64 0.54 -4.61
N THR A 127 -8.63 0.47 -5.49
CA THR A 127 -9.43 -0.72 -5.75
C THR A 127 -8.57 -1.85 -6.30
N ASP A 128 -7.75 -1.60 -7.33
CA ASP A 128 -6.80 -2.57 -7.89
C ASP A 128 -5.89 -3.16 -6.82
N MET A 129 -5.38 -2.30 -5.93
CA MET A 129 -4.50 -2.70 -4.82
C MET A 129 -5.24 -3.54 -3.79
N THR A 130 -6.44 -3.15 -3.38
CA THR A 130 -7.24 -3.92 -2.41
C THR A 130 -7.66 -5.28 -2.98
N GLU A 131 -8.05 -5.35 -4.25
CA GLU A 131 -8.39 -6.63 -4.89
C GLU A 131 -7.16 -7.54 -4.99
N ALA A 132 -5.98 -7.00 -5.31
CA ALA A 132 -4.75 -7.77 -5.30
C ALA A 132 -4.44 -8.35 -3.91
N VAL A 133 -4.68 -7.58 -2.85
CA VAL A 133 -4.58 -8.07 -1.46
C VAL A 133 -5.62 -9.14 -1.16
N GLU A 134 -6.85 -9.01 -1.65
CA GLU A 134 -7.88 -10.03 -1.46
C GLU A 134 -7.54 -11.34 -2.18
N ARG A 135 -7.02 -11.26 -3.42
CA ARG A 135 -6.48 -12.42 -4.15
C ARG A 135 -5.36 -13.08 -3.34
N TRP A 136 -4.47 -12.29 -2.76
CA TRP A 136 -3.42 -12.77 -1.87
C TRP A 136 -3.99 -13.48 -0.63
N LEU A 137 -4.93 -12.85 0.09
CA LEU A 137 -5.59 -13.44 1.25
C LEU A 137 -6.24 -14.78 0.92
N SER A 138 -6.90 -14.86 -0.24
CA SER A 138 -7.51 -16.11 -0.72
C SER A 138 -6.45 -17.18 -1.01
N ALA A 139 -5.31 -16.80 -1.60
CA ALA A 139 -4.23 -17.75 -1.88
C ALA A 139 -3.55 -18.26 -0.60
N MET A 140 -3.52 -17.44 0.46
CA MET A 140 -2.89 -17.76 1.75
C MET A 140 -3.85 -18.36 2.79
N SER A 141 -5.11 -18.61 2.42
CA SER A 141 -6.15 -19.00 3.39
C SER A 141 -5.87 -20.34 4.10
N ALA A 142 -5.12 -21.23 3.44
CA ALA A 142 -4.74 -22.54 3.98
C ALA A 142 -3.39 -22.56 4.72
N ASP A 143 -2.60 -21.48 4.65
CA ASP A 143 -1.29 -21.40 5.31
C ASP A 143 -1.46 -20.93 6.76
N VAL A 144 -1.41 -21.88 7.69
CA VAL A 144 -1.58 -21.62 9.13
C VAL A 144 -0.55 -20.61 9.66
N GLY A 145 0.68 -20.64 9.15
CA GLY A 145 1.74 -19.73 9.59
C GLY A 145 1.45 -18.29 9.16
N ILE A 146 0.99 -18.07 7.93
CA ILE A 146 0.59 -16.75 7.44
C ILE A 146 -0.67 -16.28 8.15
N GLN A 147 -1.68 -17.13 8.33
CA GLN A 147 -2.90 -16.77 9.06
C GLN A 147 -2.62 -16.33 10.50
N GLN A 148 -1.71 -17.01 11.19
CA GLN A 148 -1.26 -16.61 12.53
C GLN A 148 -0.61 -15.22 12.51
N ARG A 149 0.31 -14.96 11.57
CA ARG A 149 0.95 -13.64 11.45
C ARG A 149 -0.04 -12.53 11.07
N ILE A 150 -1.06 -12.84 10.27
CA ILE A 150 -2.15 -11.90 9.97
C ILE A 150 -2.93 -11.54 11.26
N ALA A 151 -3.17 -12.52 12.13
CA ALA A 151 -3.86 -12.31 13.41
C ALA A 151 -3.03 -11.49 14.42
N GLU A 152 -1.70 -11.54 14.31
CA GLU A 152 -0.76 -10.79 15.16
C GLU A 152 -0.50 -9.35 14.67
N MET A 153 -1.08 -8.95 13.53
CA MET A 153 -0.97 -7.58 13.04
C MET A 153 -1.52 -6.58 14.05
N ALA A 154 -0.97 -5.37 14.04
CA ALA A 154 -1.43 -4.29 14.89
C ALA A 154 -2.95 -4.07 14.77
N SER A 155 -3.63 -4.04 15.91
CA SER A 155 -5.05 -3.73 16.05
C SER A 155 -5.22 -2.46 16.87
N ILE A 156 -6.27 -1.70 16.58
CA ILE A 156 -6.65 -0.52 17.36
C ILE A 156 -7.82 -0.95 18.25
N GLU A 157 -7.61 -0.92 19.56
CA GLU A 157 -8.68 -1.15 20.53
C GLU A 157 -9.55 0.11 20.64
N THR A 158 -10.82 -0.02 20.31
CA THR A 158 -11.78 1.09 20.34
C THR A 158 -12.70 1.05 21.56
N SER A 159 -12.64 -0.03 22.35
CA SER A 159 -13.31 -0.13 23.65
C SER A 159 -12.50 0.58 24.74
N GLY A 160 -13.19 1.13 25.74
CA GLY A 160 -12.55 1.84 26.86
C GLY A 160 -11.49 0.99 27.56
N PHE A 161 -10.28 1.54 27.65
CA PHE A 161 -9.15 0.91 28.28
C PHE A 161 -9.26 1.06 29.81
N SER A 162 -9.22 -0.06 30.55
CA SER A 162 -9.11 -0.04 32.02
C SER A 162 -7.63 -0.14 32.39
N PRO A 163 -7.01 0.93 32.96
CA PRO A 163 -5.62 0.87 33.33
C PRO A 163 -5.41 -0.19 34.42
N ALA A 164 -4.47 -1.11 34.22
CA ALA A 164 -3.93 -1.90 35.32
C ALA A 164 -3.22 -0.94 36.30
N ALA A 165 -3.23 -1.26 37.59
CA ALA A 165 -2.84 -0.39 38.72
C ALA A 165 -1.39 0.17 38.71
N HIS A 166 -0.60 -0.06 37.65
CA HIS A 166 0.81 0.30 37.53
C HIS A 166 1.17 0.96 36.19
N MET A 167 0.20 1.57 35.50
CA MET A 167 0.49 2.27 34.24
C MET A 167 1.05 3.68 34.49
N GLY A 168 2.23 3.94 33.95
CA GLY A 168 2.74 5.30 33.80
C GLY A 168 1.91 6.03 32.76
N ILE A 169 1.06 6.95 33.21
CA ILE A 169 0.34 7.86 32.33
C ILE A 169 1.37 8.90 31.86
N GLY A 170 1.72 8.86 30.57
CA GLY A 170 2.54 9.90 29.94
C GLY A 170 1.70 11.15 29.74
N GLY A 171 1.66 12.01 30.76
CA GLY A 171 1.09 13.35 30.71
C GLY A 171 2.00 14.29 31.48
N SER A 172 2.46 15.34 30.83
CA SER A 172 3.31 16.39 31.40
C SER A 172 2.66 17.00 32.63
N ASP A 173 3.41 17.01 33.74
CA ASP A 173 3.19 17.93 34.86
C ASP A 173 3.32 19.38 34.35
N GLU A 174 2.20 19.98 33.94
CA GLU A 174 2.01 21.44 33.99
C GLU A 174 0.74 21.74 34.78
N LEU A 175 0.80 21.42 36.07
CA LEU A 175 -0.04 22.02 37.11
C LEU A 175 0.90 22.56 38.18
N GLY A 176 1.43 23.76 37.95
CA GLY A 176 2.30 24.42 38.92
C GLY A 176 2.70 25.83 38.52
N MET A 177 2.10 26.81 39.21
CA MET A 177 2.45 28.23 39.28
C MET A 177 1.98 29.14 38.14
N LEU A 178 0.79 29.70 38.32
CA LEU A 178 0.68 31.16 38.44
C LEU A 178 -0.33 31.48 39.56
N THR A 179 0.22 32.02 40.65
CA THR A 179 -0.47 32.80 41.69
C THR A 179 -0.94 34.14 41.15
#